data_AF-A0A1M6QBJ1-F1
#
_entry.id   AF-A0A1M6QBJ1-F1
#
_cell.length_a   1.000
_cell.length_b   1.000
_cell.length_c   1.000
_cell.angle_alpha   90.00
_cell.angle_beta   90.00
_cell.angle_gamma   90.00
#
_symmetry.space_group_name_H-M   'P 1'
#
loop_
_entity.id
_entity.type
_entity.pdbx_description
1 polymer ?
#
loop_
_entity_poly.entity_id
_entity_poly.type
_entity_poly.pdbx_seq_one_letter_code
_entity_poly.pdbx_strand_id
1 'polypeptide(L)'
;MDKIQVTEMMFDCVYKCMQIVGVNSLETQAGFGKILREAAVLPIYDGGNMGMQRRRVHGILADPQFNPRALMEDEYVKFEKRHEAIDTVVA
;
A
#
# COMPACT_ATOMS: atom_id res chain seq x y z
N MET A 1 -1.00 -0.22 -7.99
CA MET A 1 -1.83 -0.36 -6.77
C MET A 1 -1.28 -1.45 -5.84
N ASP A 2 -0.43 -2.33 -6.37
CA ASP A 2 0.10 -3.53 -5.73
C ASP A 2 0.78 -3.25 -4.39
N LYS A 3 1.59 -2.20 -4.29
CA LYS A 3 2.23 -1.81 -3.02
C LYS A 3 1.19 -1.52 -1.93
N ILE A 4 0.26 -0.60 -2.17
CA ILE A 4 -0.74 -0.21 -1.15
C ILE A 4 -1.54 -1.44 -0.71
N GLN A 5 -2.06 -2.20 -1.67
CA GLN A 5 -2.96 -3.32 -1.38
C GLN A 5 -2.25 -4.46 -0.65
N VAL A 6 -1.11 -4.95 -1.17
CA VAL A 6 -0.43 -6.11 -0.58
C VAL A 6 0.16 -5.77 0.78
N THR A 7 0.67 -4.55 0.97
CA THR A 7 1.26 -4.15 2.26
C THR A 7 0.21 -3.98 3.36
N GLU A 8 -0.99 -3.45 3.05
CA GLU A 8 -2.10 -3.40 4.00
C GLU A 8 -2.67 -4.79 4.28
N MET A 9 -2.91 -5.59 3.24
CA MET A 9 -3.44 -6.95 3.39
C MET A 9 -2.51 -7.87 4.19
N MET A 10 -1.19 -7.69 4.12
CA MET A 10 -0.24 -8.52 4.87
C MET A 10 -0.45 -8.39 6.37
N PHE A 11 -0.68 -7.18 6.87
CA PHE A 11 -0.95 -6.96 8.29
C PHE A 11 -2.22 -7.69 8.72
N ASP A 12 -3.31 -7.51 7.96
CA ASP A 12 -4.58 -8.17 8.22
C ASP A 12 -4.48 -9.69 8.15
N CYS A 13 -3.72 -10.22 7.18
CA CYS A 13 -3.49 -11.65 7.02
C CYS A 13 -2.79 -12.25 8.24
N VAL A 14 -1.68 -11.64 8.67
CA VAL A 14 -0.93 -12.10 9.85
C VAL A 14 -1.79 -12.03 11.10
N TYR A 15 -2.52 -10.92 11.29
CA TYR A 15 -3.39 -10.76 12.45
C TYR A 15 -4.54 -11.77 12.46
N LYS A 16 -5.16 -12.07 11.31
CA LYS A 16 -6.16 -13.13 11.18
C LYS A 16 -5.59 -14.51 11.52
N CYS A 17 -4.36 -14.82 11.08
CA CYS A 17 -3.71 -16.07 11.46
C CYS A 17 -3.49 -16.17 12.98
N MET A 18 -3.12 -15.06 13.64
CA MET A 18 -3.01 -15.02 15.10
C MET A 18 -4.36 -15.26 15.78
N GLN A 19 -5.45 -14.72 15.24
CA GLN A 19 -6.81 -14.97 15.76
C GLN A 19 -7.22 -16.45 15.66
N ILE A 20 -6.83 -17.15 14.59
CA ILE A 20 -7.09 -18.60 14.42
C ILE A 20 -6.31 -19.43 15.43
N VAL A 21 -5.02 -19.10 15.63
CA VAL A 21 -4.15 -19.80 16.60
C VAL A 21 -4.54 -19.47 18.05
N GLY A 22 -5.13 -18.29 18.28
CA GLY A 22 -5.55 -17.83 19.59
C GLY A 22 -4.37 -17.36 20.45
N VAL A 23 -4.50 -17.48 21.77
CA VAL A 23 -3.51 -16.96 22.74
C VAL A 23 -2.12 -17.56 22.53
N ASN A 24 -2.04 -18.80 22.04
CA ASN A 24 -0.77 -19.48 21.74
C ASN A 24 0.07 -18.72 20.69
N SER A 25 -0.55 -17.88 19.85
CA SER A 25 0.18 -17.04 18.89
C SER A 25 1.07 -15.99 19.57
N LEU A 26 0.81 -15.65 20.83
CA LEU A 26 1.59 -14.70 21.60
C LEU A 26 2.88 -15.30 22.16
N GLU A 27 3.00 -16.63 22.17
CA GLU A 27 4.21 -17.30 22.63
C GLU A 27 5.36 -17.04 21.66
N THR A 28 6.55 -16.73 22.20
CA THR A 28 7.75 -16.49 21.38
C THR A 28 8.09 -17.67 20.48
N GLN A 29 7.79 -18.91 20.91
CA GLN A 29 8.02 -20.13 20.15
C GLN A 29 7.18 -20.20 18.86
N ALA A 30 5.98 -19.62 18.85
CA ALA A 30 5.12 -19.58 17.68
C ALA A 30 5.59 -18.54 16.63
N GLY A 31 6.44 -17.59 17.02
CA GLY A 31 7.10 -16.65 16.10
C GLY A 31 6.24 -15.50 15.55
N PHE A 32 4.93 -15.48 15.79
CA PHE A 32 4.02 -14.47 15.24
C PHE A 32 4.35 -13.03 15.67
N GLY A 33 4.89 -12.81 16.87
CA GLY A 33 5.28 -11.47 17.32
C GLY A 33 6.35 -10.82 16.42
N LYS A 34 7.27 -11.60 15.85
CA LYS A 34 8.23 -11.10 14.86
C LYS A 34 7.53 -10.79 13.53
N ILE A 35 6.71 -11.73 13.05
CA ILE A 35 6.01 -11.62 11.77
C ILE A 35 5.08 -10.40 11.75
N LEU A 36 4.30 -10.19 12.82
CA LEU A 36 3.39 -9.04 12.94
C LEU A 36 4.15 -7.72 12.90
N ARG A 37 5.31 -7.65 13.57
CA ARG A 37 6.18 -6.46 13.58
C ARG A 37 6.72 -6.16 12.19
N GLU A 38 7.17 -7.18 11.47
CA GLU A 38 7.67 -7.04 10.10
C GLU A 38 6.54 -6.63 9.13
N ALA A 39 5.36 -7.22 9.26
CA ALA A 39 4.19 -6.86 8.46
C ALA A 39 3.75 -5.39 8.69
N ALA A 40 3.81 -4.91 9.94
CA ALA A 40 3.44 -3.54 10.30
C ALA A 40 4.35 -2.46 9.67
N VAL A 41 5.57 -2.81 9.25
CA VAL A 41 6.49 -1.88 8.59
C VAL A 41 6.12 -1.65 7.13
N LEU A 42 5.51 -2.64 6.47
CA LEU A 42 5.29 -2.60 5.02
C LEU A 42 4.43 -1.41 4.53
N PRO A 43 3.33 -1.02 5.22
CA PRO A 43 2.54 0.13 4.80
C PRO A 43 3.25 1.48 4.95
N ILE A 44 4.26 1.58 5.81
CA ILE A 44 4.99 2.82 6.12
C ILE A 44 6.34 2.94 5.39
N TYR A 45 6.94 1.82 5.03
CA TYR A 45 8.21 1.75 4.30
C TYR A 45 8.06 2.09 2.80
N ASP A 46 9.17 2.48 2.17
CA ASP A 46 9.30 2.82 0.74
C ASP A 46 8.22 3.81 0.25
N GLY A 47 8.09 4.91 0.99
CA GLY A 47 6.97 5.83 0.83
C GLY A 47 5.69 5.26 1.45
N GLY A 48 5.31 5.84 2.58
CA GLY A 48 4.10 5.41 3.29
C GLY A 48 2.85 5.48 2.42
N ASN A 49 1.94 4.52 2.61
CA ASN A 49 0.76 4.37 1.78
C ASN A 49 -0.11 5.63 1.80
N MET A 50 -0.34 6.21 2.98
CA MET A 50 -1.21 7.38 3.13
C MET A 50 -0.59 8.66 2.56
N GLY A 51 0.66 8.97 2.94
CA GLY A 51 1.28 10.25 2.60
C GLY A 51 1.86 10.31 1.19
N MET A 52 2.32 9.19 0.64
CA MET A 52 3.05 9.16 -0.64
C MET A 52 2.31 8.36 -1.70
N GLN A 53 2.09 7.06 -1.47
CA GLN A 53 1.63 6.17 -2.55
C GLN A 53 0.19 6.49 -2.97
N ARG A 54 -0.73 6.72 -2.02
CA ARG A 54 -2.11 7.15 -2.34
C ARG A 54 -2.14 8.53 -2.99
N ARG A 55 -1.15 9.39 -2.72
CA ARG A 55 -1.05 10.72 -3.36
C ARG A 55 -0.57 10.62 -4.80
N ARG A 56 0.40 9.75 -5.09
CA ARG A 56 0.77 9.40 -6.48
C ARG A 56 -0.39 8.81 -7.26
N VAL A 57 -1.15 7.89 -6.64
CA VAL A 57 -2.35 7.32 -7.26
C VAL A 57 -3.42 8.39 -7.50
N HIS A 58 -3.70 9.24 -6.51
CA HIS A 58 -4.61 10.39 -6.67
C HIS A 58 -4.24 11.25 -7.87
N GLY A 59 -2.97 11.62 -7.99
CA GLY A 59 -2.48 12.43 -9.10
C GLY A 59 -2.78 11.83 -10.47
N ILE A 60 -2.59 10.51 -10.63
CA ILE A 60 -2.91 9.84 -11.89
C ILE A 60 -4.41 9.73 -12.12
N LEU A 61 -5.20 9.42 -11.08
CA LEU A 61 -6.66 9.31 -11.20
C LEU A 61 -7.33 10.66 -11.48
N ALA A 62 -6.73 11.76 -11.03
CA ALA A 62 -7.22 13.11 -11.27
C ALA A 62 -6.81 13.68 -12.64
N ASP A 63 -5.88 13.04 -13.35
CA ASP A 63 -5.46 13.53 -14.67
C ASP A 63 -6.60 13.36 -15.69
N PRO A 64 -6.96 14.40 -16.46
CA PRO A 64 -8.02 14.31 -17.46
C PRO A 64 -7.78 13.26 -18.56
N GLN A 65 -6.53 12.84 -18.76
CA GLN A 65 -6.14 11.84 -19.75
C GLN A 65 -6.09 10.42 -19.16
N PHE A 66 -6.52 10.22 -17.91
CA PHE A 66 -6.50 8.92 -17.26
C PHE A 66 -7.38 7.89 -17.99
N ASN A 67 -6.77 6.82 -18.49
CA ASN A 67 -7.47 5.63 -18.99
C ASN A 67 -7.37 4.49 -17.95
N PRO A 68 -8.48 4.09 -17.29
CA PRO A 68 -8.47 2.99 -16.31
C PRO A 68 -8.17 1.62 -16.93
N ARG A 69 -8.28 1.48 -18.26
CA ARG A 69 -8.04 0.23 -18.99
C ARG A 69 -6.65 0.18 -19.64
N ALA A 70 -5.84 1.23 -19.53
CA ALA A 70 -4.55 1.33 -20.20
C ALA A 70 -3.68 0.07 -20.03
N LEU A 71 -3.56 -0.46 -18.81
CA LEU A 71 -2.78 -1.67 -18.56
C LEU A 71 -3.35 -2.93 -19.24
N MET A 72 -4.69 -3.03 -19.34
CA MET A 72 -5.36 -4.15 -20.03
C MET A 72 -5.20 -4.05 -21.55
N GLU A 73 -5.04 -2.83 -22.07
CA GLU A 73 -4.93 -2.49 -23.49
C GLU A 73 -3.46 -2.37 -23.95
N ASP A 74 -2.50 -2.67 -23.07
CA ASP A 74 -1.05 -2.52 -23.31
C ASP A 74 -0.65 -1.07 -23.67
N GLU A 75 -1.41 -0.09 -23.16
CA GLU A 75 -1.11 1.32 -23.32
C GLU A 75 -0.14 1.81 -22.23
N TYR A 76 0.83 2.62 -22.65
CA TYR A 76 1.82 3.17 -21.75
C TYR A 76 1.23 4.28 -20.87
N VAL A 77 1.26 4.07 -19.55
CA VAL A 77 0.89 5.09 -18.56
C VAL A 77 2.15 5.81 -18.06
N LYS A 78 2.31 7.07 -18.48
CA LYS A 78 3.46 7.89 -18.08
C LYS A 78 3.20 8.63 -16.76
N PHE A 79 4.02 8.36 -15.75
CA PHE A 79 4.00 9.13 -14.50
C PHE A 79 4.86 10.39 -14.61
N GLU A 80 4.22 11.54 -14.79
CA GLU A 80 4.86 12.87 -14.81
C GLU A 80 4.87 13.57 -13.45
N LYS A 81 5.82 14.49 -13.25
CA LYS A 81 5.97 15.29 -12.02
C LYS A 81 4.73 16.12 -11.67
N ARG A 82 3.93 16.51 -12.67
CA ARG A 82 2.66 17.24 -12.45
C ARG A 82 1.69 16.45 -11.60
N HIS A 83 1.66 15.11 -11.74
CA HIS A 83 0.76 14.25 -10.97
C HIS A 83 1.09 14.25 -9.47
N GLU A 84 2.37 14.46 -9.10
CA GLU A 84 2.75 14.58 -7.69
C GLU A 84 2.27 15.88 -7.05
N ALA A 85 2.00 16.91 -7.85
CA ALA A 85 1.67 18.26 -7.41
C ALA A 85 0.16 18.58 -7.45
N ILE A 86 -0.68 17.68 -7.98
CA ILE A 86 -2.13 17.90 -8.06
C ILE A 86 -2.73 18.03 -6.65
N ASP A 87 -3.50 19.10 -6.45
CA ASP A 87 -4.17 19.47 -5.19
C ASP A 87 -3.25 19.68 -3.98
N THR A 88 -1.94 19.83 -4.19
CA THR A 88 -1.04 20.35 -3.16
C THR A 88 -1.03 21.87 -3.20
N VAL A 89 -1.45 22.50 -2.10
CA VAL A 89 -1.31 23.95 -1.92
C VAL A 89 0.19 24.24 -1.81
N VAL A 90 0.76 24.83 -2.85
CA VAL A 90 2.12 25.38 -2.80
C VAL A 90 2.00 26.69 -2.03
N ALA A 91 2.49 26.72 -0.80
CA ALA A 91 2.65 27.95 -0.03
C ALA A 91 3.79 28.80 -0.60
#